data_AF-A0A2S5JLX1-F1
#
_entry.id   AF-A0A2S5JLX1-F1
#
_cell.length_a   1.000
_cell.length_b   1.000
_cell.length_c   1.000
_cell.angle_alpha   90.00
_cell.angle_beta   90.00
_cell.angle_gamma   90.00
#
_symmetry.space_group_name_H-M   'P 1'
#
loop_
_entity.id
_entity.type
_entity.pdbx_description
1 polymer ?
#
loop_
_entity_poly.entity_id
_entity_poly.type
_entity_poly.pdbx_seq_one_letter_code
_entity_poly.pdbx_strand_id
1 'polypeptide(L)'
;MSTWISRALIVLAAGGLLAACQPGATGGQATRSIAVMGGALTIAGPAGYCIDRTASRSGPDGAFVLLGSCASLGRSLSFGSPRYPAVLTVSILPGAPEAATFAQSFDAIDAFFRSEAGRRALARSGEAAKVAVLQSEKRGDVLFLRVRDQSQDEGRRVEPEYWRAIFALRGQIVTASALSVPERPVPQTAKRRILEELIARLVAANPVAKDIGSADLSPEESNG
;
A
#
# COMPACT_ATOMS: atom_id res chain seq x y z
N MET A 1 -12.98 -88.37 -25.64
CA MET A 1 -13.40 -87.72 -26.90
C MET A 1 -13.40 -86.22 -26.67
N SER A 2 -12.69 -85.50 -27.54
CA SER A 2 -12.60 -84.04 -27.72
C SER A 2 -12.48 -83.09 -26.53
N THR A 3 -11.31 -82.44 -26.48
CA THR A 3 -10.99 -81.18 -25.82
C THR A 3 -11.75 -80.00 -26.45
N TRP A 4 -12.20 -79.02 -25.65
CA TRP A 4 -12.28 -77.64 -26.15
C TRP A 4 -12.15 -76.60 -25.01
N ILE A 5 -11.08 -75.82 -25.12
CA ILE A 5 -10.67 -74.69 -24.28
C ILE A 5 -11.05 -73.42 -25.04
N SER A 6 -11.70 -72.45 -24.38
CA SER A 6 -11.63 -70.99 -24.65
C SER A 6 -12.42 -70.26 -23.55
N ARG A 7 -11.78 -69.66 -22.53
CA ARG A 7 -11.19 -68.31 -22.43
C ARG A 7 -12.14 -67.14 -22.79
N ALA A 8 -12.70 -66.50 -21.77
CA ALA A 8 -12.95 -65.05 -21.67
C ALA A 8 -13.30 -64.69 -20.19
N LEU A 9 -12.32 -64.25 -19.37
CA LEU A 9 -12.14 -62.86 -18.89
C LEU A 9 -13.34 -62.39 -18.01
N ILE A 10 -13.34 -62.57 -16.68
CA ILE A 10 -12.66 -61.78 -15.62
C ILE A 10 -12.59 -60.27 -15.91
N VAL A 11 -13.40 -59.48 -15.20
CA VAL A 11 -13.05 -58.44 -14.19
C VAL A 11 -14.29 -57.56 -13.99
N LEU A 12 -15.01 -57.75 -12.88
CA LEU A 12 -16.08 -56.87 -12.39
C LEU A 12 -15.69 -56.42 -10.99
N ALA A 13 -14.89 -55.36 -10.91
CA ALA A 13 -14.57 -54.68 -9.65
C ALA A 13 -13.89 -53.33 -9.93
N ALA A 14 -14.61 -52.23 -9.68
CA ALA A 14 -14.03 -51.00 -9.17
C ALA A 14 -15.16 -50.02 -8.80
N GLY A 15 -15.44 -49.89 -7.51
CA GLY A 15 -16.30 -48.85 -6.96
C GLY A 15 -15.68 -47.47 -7.20
N GLY A 16 -16.40 -46.63 -7.92
CA GLY A 16 -16.04 -45.22 -8.10
C GLY A 16 -16.46 -44.42 -6.87
N LEU A 17 -15.54 -44.27 -5.92
CA LEU A 17 -15.56 -43.17 -4.95
C LEU A 17 -15.27 -41.88 -5.72
N LEU A 18 -16.33 -41.18 -6.15
CA LEU A 18 -16.22 -39.80 -6.61
C LEU A 18 -15.90 -38.92 -5.40
N ALA A 19 -14.61 -38.78 -5.12
CA ALA A 19 -14.08 -37.78 -4.20
C ALA A 19 -14.44 -36.39 -4.73
N ALA A 20 -15.34 -35.71 -4.02
CA ALA A 20 -15.65 -34.31 -4.23
C ALA A 20 -14.43 -33.46 -3.89
N CYS A 21 -13.62 -33.11 -4.88
CA CYS A 21 -12.73 -31.95 -4.78
C CYS A 21 -13.57 -30.68 -4.88
N GLN A 22 -14.29 -30.34 -3.81
CA GLN A 22 -14.79 -28.99 -3.64
C GLN A 22 -13.56 -28.12 -3.32
N PRO A 23 -13.25 -27.07 -4.11
CA PRO A 23 -12.35 -26.03 -3.64
C PRO A 23 -12.99 -25.48 -2.38
N GLY A 24 -12.41 -25.79 -1.23
CA GLY A 24 -12.81 -25.17 0.03
C GLY A 24 -12.81 -23.68 -0.20
N ALA A 25 -13.95 -23.03 0.10
CA ALA A 25 -14.05 -21.59 0.12
C ALA A 25 -12.99 -21.09 1.11
N THR A 26 -11.82 -20.73 0.59
CA THR A 26 -10.76 -20.11 1.35
C THR A 26 -11.32 -18.77 1.80
N GLY A 27 -11.56 -18.62 3.11
CA GLY A 27 -11.86 -17.33 3.70
C GLY A 27 -10.87 -16.29 3.16
N GLY A 28 -11.39 -15.19 2.61
CA GLY A 28 -10.60 -14.27 1.79
C GLY A 28 -9.34 -13.81 2.51
N GLN A 29 -8.16 -14.08 1.95
CA GLN A 29 -6.91 -13.70 2.60
C GLN A 29 -6.77 -12.18 2.65
N ALA A 30 -6.73 -11.63 3.86
CA ALA A 30 -6.53 -10.21 4.08
C ALA A 30 -5.04 -9.86 3.89
N THR A 31 -4.67 -9.35 2.71
CA THR A 31 -3.27 -9.04 2.36
C THR A 31 -2.75 -7.89 3.22
N ARG A 32 -1.72 -8.13 4.03
CA ARG A 32 -1.14 -7.13 4.96
C ARG A 32 0.04 -6.36 4.38
N SER A 33 0.75 -6.96 3.42
CA SER A 33 1.91 -6.36 2.77
C SER A 33 2.07 -6.83 1.34
N ILE A 34 2.66 -5.97 0.49
CA ILE A 34 3.11 -6.31 -0.86
C ILE A 34 4.45 -5.61 -1.16
N ALA A 35 5.29 -6.24 -1.98
CA ALA A 35 6.39 -5.56 -2.65
C ALA A 35 5.87 -4.81 -3.88
N VAL A 36 6.43 -3.63 -4.15
CA VAL A 36 6.10 -2.79 -5.31
C VAL A 36 7.37 -2.35 -6.01
N MET A 37 7.22 -1.88 -7.26
CA MET A 37 8.30 -1.38 -8.11
C MET A 37 9.50 -2.35 -8.17
N GLY A 38 9.23 -3.63 -8.48
CA GLY A 38 10.28 -4.66 -8.57
C GLY A 38 10.95 -5.00 -7.23
N GLY A 39 10.35 -4.64 -6.09
CA GLY A 39 10.93 -4.86 -4.76
C GLY A 39 11.68 -3.66 -4.20
N ALA A 40 11.63 -2.50 -4.85
CA ALA A 40 12.24 -1.27 -4.34
C ALA A 40 11.63 -0.83 -2.99
N LEU A 41 10.33 -1.07 -2.80
CA LEU A 41 9.62 -0.82 -1.54
C LEU A 41 8.67 -1.97 -1.19
N THR A 42 8.49 -2.19 0.11
CA THR A 42 7.44 -3.01 0.70
C THR A 42 6.40 -2.11 1.35
N ILE A 43 5.14 -2.22 0.91
CA ILE A 43 4.02 -1.50 1.51
C ILE A 43 3.38 -2.41 2.56
N ALA A 44 3.32 -1.95 3.80
CA ALA A 44 2.75 -2.67 4.93
C ALA A 44 1.67 -1.82 5.62
N GLY A 45 0.47 -2.39 5.80
CA GLY A 45 -0.64 -1.70 6.45
C GLY A 45 -0.48 -1.58 7.98
N PRO A 46 -1.07 -0.53 8.60
CA PRO A 46 -1.29 -0.49 10.04
C PRO A 46 -2.24 -1.61 10.50
N ALA A 47 -2.33 -1.82 11.82
CA ALA A 47 -3.23 -2.80 12.40
C ALA A 47 -4.69 -2.56 11.94
N GLY A 48 -5.38 -3.62 11.51
CA GLY A 48 -6.75 -3.53 10.97
C GLY A 48 -6.87 -3.04 9.53
N TYR A 49 -5.79 -2.58 8.88
CA TYR A 49 -5.80 -2.20 7.46
C TYR A 49 -5.10 -3.23 6.58
N CYS A 50 -5.73 -3.55 5.46
CA CYS A 50 -5.27 -4.52 4.48
C CYS A 50 -5.27 -3.88 3.10
N ILE A 51 -4.41 -4.39 2.24
CA ILE A 51 -4.20 -3.95 0.89
C ILE A 51 -5.31 -4.52 0.00
N ASP A 52 -5.99 -3.64 -0.73
CA ASP A 52 -6.88 -4.02 -1.81
C ASP A 52 -6.04 -4.22 -3.08
N ARG A 53 -5.75 -5.48 -3.39
CA ARG A 53 -4.97 -5.84 -4.59
C ARG A 53 -5.68 -5.46 -5.89
N THR A 54 -7.01 -5.45 -5.90
CA THR A 54 -7.79 -5.15 -7.12
C THR A 54 -7.75 -3.66 -7.46
N ALA A 55 -7.57 -2.81 -6.45
CA ALA A 55 -7.42 -1.36 -6.61
C ALA A 55 -5.97 -0.87 -6.54
N SER A 56 -4.99 -1.78 -6.47
CA SER A 56 -3.56 -1.45 -6.40
C SER A 56 -2.85 -1.77 -7.71
N ARG A 57 -1.88 -0.94 -8.09
CA ARG A 57 -1.05 -1.13 -9.29
C ARG A 57 0.39 -0.80 -8.99
N SER A 58 1.30 -1.48 -9.67
CA SER A 58 2.74 -1.29 -9.54
C SER A 58 3.41 -1.55 -10.89
N GLY A 59 4.26 -0.62 -11.31
CA GLY A 59 5.06 -0.71 -12.53
C GLY A 59 6.44 -0.08 -12.33
N PRO A 60 7.25 0.03 -13.40
CA PRO A 60 8.58 0.63 -13.34
C PRO A 60 8.53 2.13 -13.02
N ASP A 61 7.51 2.84 -13.51
CA ASP A 61 7.40 4.31 -13.39
C ASP A 61 6.72 4.76 -12.09
N GLY A 62 6.26 3.82 -11.27
CA GLY A 62 5.62 4.12 -9.99
C GLY A 62 4.65 3.04 -9.53
N ALA A 63 4.05 3.30 -8.37
CA ALA A 63 3.03 2.43 -7.80
C ALA A 63 1.94 3.24 -7.09
N PHE A 64 0.76 2.63 -6.99
CA PHE A 64 -0.29 3.07 -6.09
C PHE A 64 -0.87 1.88 -5.37
N VAL A 65 -1.03 2.00 -4.06
CA VAL A 65 -1.62 1.00 -3.19
C VAL A 65 -2.82 1.58 -2.46
N LEU A 66 -3.95 0.88 -2.53
CA LEU A 66 -5.15 1.18 -1.74
C LEU A 66 -5.19 0.25 -0.52
N LEU A 67 -5.49 0.81 0.66
CA LEU A 67 -5.74 0.04 1.86
C LEU A 67 -7.09 0.41 2.47
N GLY A 68 -7.78 -0.60 3.00
CA GLY A 68 -9.04 -0.46 3.70
C GLY A 68 -9.14 -1.42 4.88
N SER A 69 -10.27 -1.42 5.57
CA SER A 69 -10.53 -2.36 6.67
C SER A 69 -10.35 -3.81 6.20
N CYS A 70 -9.51 -4.57 6.91
CA CYS A 70 -9.32 -5.99 6.63
C CYS A 70 -10.61 -6.79 6.74
N ALA A 71 -11.47 -6.45 7.69
CA ALA A 71 -12.77 -7.11 7.82
C ALA A 71 -13.67 -6.89 6.59
N SER A 72 -13.59 -5.69 5.99
CA SER A 72 -14.33 -5.38 4.76
C SER A 72 -13.75 -6.10 3.54
N LEU A 73 -12.42 -6.06 3.37
CA LEU A 73 -11.74 -6.63 2.20
C LEU A 73 -11.68 -8.17 2.23
N GLY A 74 -11.43 -8.76 3.41
CA GLY A 74 -11.46 -10.20 3.63
C GLY A 74 -12.86 -10.77 3.84
N ARG A 75 -13.89 -9.91 3.88
CA ARG A 75 -15.31 -10.25 4.12
C ARG A 75 -15.51 -11.11 5.37
N SER A 76 -14.72 -10.86 6.42
CA SER A 76 -14.77 -11.62 7.67
C SER A 76 -14.27 -10.77 8.84
N LEU A 77 -15.07 -10.72 9.91
CA LEU A 77 -14.72 -9.98 11.13
C LEU A 77 -13.48 -10.56 11.84
N SER A 78 -13.13 -11.82 11.57
CA SER A 78 -11.96 -12.49 12.14
C SER A 78 -10.63 -11.87 11.71
N PHE A 79 -10.60 -11.10 10.63
CA PHE A 79 -9.38 -10.39 10.19
C PHE A 79 -9.09 -9.10 10.97
N GLY A 80 -9.92 -8.80 11.97
CA GLY A 80 -9.81 -7.60 12.79
C GLY A 80 -10.31 -6.35 12.06
N SER A 81 -10.90 -5.45 12.84
CA SER A 81 -11.37 -4.16 12.36
C SER A 81 -10.53 -3.04 12.97
N PRO A 82 -10.11 -2.04 12.19
CA PRO A 82 -9.46 -0.88 12.76
C PRO A 82 -10.49 -0.09 13.56
N ARG A 83 -10.04 0.67 14.58
CA ARG A 83 -10.90 1.55 15.37
C ARG A 83 -11.67 2.55 14.49
N TYR A 84 -11.03 3.02 13.41
CA TYR A 84 -11.60 3.97 12.46
C TYR A 84 -11.59 3.36 11.05
N PRO A 85 -12.70 3.33 10.32
CA PRO A 85 -12.77 2.74 8.98
C PRO A 85 -12.25 3.70 7.89
N ALA A 86 -11.01 4.18 8.04
CA ALA A 86 -10.35 5.03 7.07
C ALA A 86 -10.02 4.28 5.77
N VAL A 87 -9.89 5.02 4.68
CA VAL A 87 -9.32 4.58 3.42
C VAL A 87 -7.92 5.18 3.31
N LEU A 88 -6.91 4.35 3.10
CA LEU A 88 -5.53 4.80 2.99
C LEU A 88 -5.04 4.60 1.56
N THR A 89 -4.26 5.55 1.07
CA THR A 89 -3.59 5.42 -0.23
C THR A 89 -2.10 5.67 -0.05
N VAL A 90 -1.30 4.98 -0.86
CA VAL A 90 0.14 5.21 -0.98
C VAL A 90 0.48 5.29 -2.46
N SER A 91 0.92 6.45 -2.93
CA SER A 91 1.48 6.65 -4.27
C SER A 91 2.99 6.78 -4.17
N ILE A 92 3.70 6.23 -5.15
CA ILE A 92 5.15 6.13 -5.16
C ILE A 92 5.65 6.54 -6.54
N LEU A 93 6.64 7.43 -6.56
CA LEU A 93 7.35 7.84 -7.75
C LEU A 93 8.86 7.66 -7.53
N PRO A 94 9.62 7.20 -8.54
CA PRO A 94 11.07 7.09 -8.43
C PRO A 94 11.75 8.46 -8.42
N GLY A 95 13.01 8.49 -8.00
CA GLY A 95 13.89 9.65 -8.15
C GLY A 95 13.83 10.65 -6.99
N ALA A 96 13.54 10.20 -5.76
CA ALA A 96 13.77 11.05 -4.60
C ALA A 96 15.27 11.15 -4.27
N PRO A 97 15.75 12.32 -3.86
CA PRO A 97 17.03 12.42 -3.16
C PRO A 97 16.93 11.77 -1.76
N GLU A 98 18.01 11.76 -1.00
CA GLU A 98 18.02 11.31 0.39
C GLU A 98 16.98 12.08 1.22
N ALA A 99 16.42 11.43 2.25
CA ALA A 99 15.31 11.97 3.02
C ALA A 99 15.57 13.38 3.60
N ALA A 100 16.73 13.58 4.21
CA ALA A 100 17.14 14.87 4.75
C ALA A 100 17.30 15.95 3.66
N THR A 101 17.81 15.58 2.48
CA THR A 101 17.93 16.49 1.33
C THR A 101 16.54 16.83 0.76
N PHE A 102 15.67 15.84 0.64
CA PHE A 102 14.29 16.03 0.18
C PHE A 102 13.50 16.96 1.11
N ALA A 103 13.73 16.85 2.43
CA ALA A 103 13.06 17.68 3.43
C ALA A 103 13.38 19.18 3.30
N GLN A 104 14.54 19.54 2.74
CA GLN A 104 14.89 20.94 2.47
C GLN A 104 13.98 21.57 1.40
N SER A 105 13.37 20.76 0.54
CA SER A 105 12.43 21.21 -0.50
C SER A 105 11.00 21.42 0.02
N PHE A 106 10.70 21.14 1.28
CA PHE A 106 9.32 21.16 1.78
C PHE A 106 8.63 22.53 1.69
N ASP A 107 9.37 23.63 1.84
CA ASP A 107 8.79 24.96 1.68
C ASP A 107 8.42 25.25 0.22
N ALA A 108 9.25 24.82 -0.73
CA ALA A 108 8.93 24.90 -2.15
C ALA A 108 7.74 24.00 -2.53
N ILE A 109 7.66 22.79 -1.96
CA ILE A 109 6.55 21.86 -2.16
C ILE A 109 5.24 22.41 -1.58
N ASP A 110 5.26 23.01 -0.38
CA ASP A 110 4.08 23.67 0.20
C ASP A 110 3.60 24.83 -0.68
N ALA A 111 4.53 25.70 -1.10
CA ALA A 111 4.22 26.80 -2.00
C ALA A 111 3.63 26.30 -3.33
N PHE A 112 4.19 25.23 -3.90
CA PHE A 112 3.66 24.60 -5.10
C PHE A 112 2.23 24.11 -4.90
N PHE A 113 1.92 23.37 -3.84
CA PHE A 113 0.56 22.87 -3.59
C PHE A 113 -0.46 23.97 -3.28
N ARG A 114 0.00 25.17 -2.91
CA ARG A 114 -0.83 26.37 -2.79
C ARG A 114 -1.06 27.09 -4.11
N SER A 115 -0.23 26.87 -5.14
CA SER A 115 -0.43 27.41 -6.49
C SER A 115 -1.63 26.75 -7.20
N GLU A 116 -2.11 27.36 -8.29
CA GLU A 116 -3.15 26.75 -9.11
C GLU A 116 -2.73 25.39 -9.69
N ALA A 117 -1.51 25.28 -10.19
CA ALA A 117 -0.97 24.04 -10.75
C ALA A 117 -0.89 22.92 -9.70
N GLY A 118 -0.42 23.24 -8.49
CA GLY A 118 -0.36 22.25 -7.40
C GLY A 118 -1.74 21.87 -6.86
N ARG A 119 -2.67 22.81 -6.74
CA ARG A 119 -4.06 22.49 -6.37
C ARG A 119 -4.74 21.63 -7.43
N ARG A 120 -4.48 21.87 -8.72
CA ARG A 120 -4.91 21.00 -9.82
C ARG A 120 -4.32 19.59 -9.69
N ALA A 121 -3.06 19.46 -9.29
CA ALA A 121 -2.42 18.16 -9.05
C ALA A 121 -2.99 17.41 -7.82
N LEU A 122 -3.55 18.14 -6.84
CA LEU A 122 -4.27 17.55 -5.69
C LEU A 122 -5.72 17.19 -6.01
N ALA A 123 -6.34 17.87 -6.97
CA ALA A 123 -7.75 17.73 -7.30
C ALA A 123 -8.05 16.37 -7.92
N ARG A 124 -9.08 15.69 -7.39
CA ARG A 124 -9.60 14.48 -8.03
C ARG A 124 -10.19 14.76 -9.41
N SER A 125 -10.87 15.90 -9.59
CA SER A 125 -11.42 16.30 -10.89
C SER A 125 -10.45 17.09 -11.78
N GLY A 126 -9.25 17.44 -11.29
CA GLY A 126 -8.36 18.39 -11.97
C GLY A 126 -8.76 19.87 -11.84
N GLU A 127 -9.80 20.19 -11.08
CA GLU A 127 -10.24 21.58 -10.87
C GLU A 127 -9.58 22.21 -9.65
N ALA A 128 -8.55 23.04 -9.87
CA ALA A 128 -7.83 23.75 -8.82
C ALA A 128 -8.71 24.62 -7.90
N ALA A 129 -9.86 25.10 -8.41
CA ALA A 129 -10.78 25.95 -7.68
C ALA A 129 -11.57 25.20 -6.60
N LYS A 130 -11.70 23.86 -6.71
CA LYS A 130 -12.40 23.01 -5.74
C LYS A 130 -11.49 22.47 -4.64
N VAL A 131 -10.21 22.85 -4.65
CA VAL A 131 -9.21 22.35 -3.71
C VAL A 131 -8.63 23.48 -2.89
N ALA A 132 -8.37 23.22 -1.61
CA ALA A 132 -7.65 24.12 -0.72
C ALA A 132 -6.71 23.34 0.22
N VAL A 133 -5.48 23.85 0.40
CA VAL A 133 -4.57 23.39 1.46
C VAL A 133 -4.92 24.16 2.74
N LEU A 134 -5.58 23.48 3.67
CA LEU A 134 -6.07 24.05 4.93
C LEU A 134 -4.99 24.17 5.99
N GLN A 135 -4.00 23.28 5.95
CA GLN A 135 -2.93 23.21 6.93
C GLN A 135 -1.71 22.54 6.30
N SER A 136 -0.53 22.99 6.71
CA SER A 136 0.75 22.44 6.29
C SER A 136 1.69 22.37 7.49
N GLU A 137 2.27 21.21 7.73
CA GLU A 137 3.14 20.95 8.87
C GLU A 137 4.34 20.09 8.48
N LYS A 138 5.53 20.54 8.89
CA LYS A 138 6.77 19.78 8.76
C LYS A 138 7.08 19.06 10.07
N ARG A 139 7.40 17.77 10.00
CA ARG A 139 7.82 16.93 11.15
C ARG A 139 8.92 15.99 10.71
N GLY A 140 10.18 16.32 11.06
CA GLY A 140 11.34 15.61 10.54
C GLY A 140 11.33 15.60 9.01
N ASP A 141 11.53 14.43 8.42
CA ASP A 141 11.59 14.24 6.97
C ASP A 141 10.21 13.99 6.33
N VAL A 142 9.14 14.50 6.93
CA VAL A 142 7.78 14.38 6.41
C VAL A 142 7.06 15.72 6.39
N LEU A 143 6.50 16.05 5.22
CA LEU A 143 5.57 17.15 5.04
C LEU A 143 4.14 16.62 5.11
N PHE A 144 3.32 17.20 5.98
CA PHE A 144 1.92 16.87 6.15
C PHE A 144 1.02 18.01 5.69
N LEU A 145 0.03 17.68 4.86
CA LEU A 145 -0.95 18.61 4.32
C LEU A 145 -2.36 18.16 4.74
N ARG A 146 -3.15 19.07 5.31
CA ARG A 146 -4.60 18.89 5.40
C ARG A 146 -5.23 19.55 4.19
N VAL A 147 -5.89 18.76 3.36
CA VAL A 147 -6.45 19.22 2.09
C VAL A 147 -7.96 19.08 2.14
N ARG A 148 -8.66 20.09 1.62
CA ARG A 148 -10.09 20.01 1.28
C ARG A 148 -10.22 19.92 -0.22
N ASP A 149 -10.91 18.91 -0.71
CA ASP A 149 -11.21 18.71 -2.12
C ASP A 149 -12.72 18.48 -2.30
N GLN A 150 -13.41 19.48 -2.83
CA GLN A 150 -14.84 19.49 -3.10
C GLN A 150 -15.20 18.91 -4.48
N SER A 151 -14.27 18.22 -5.14
CA SER A 151 -14.56 17.43 -6.34
C SER A 151 -15.66 16.41 -6.04
N GLN A 152 -16.74 16.49 -6.80
CA GLN A 152 -17.86 15.53 -6.76
C GLN A 152 -17.60 14.49 -7.83
N ASP A 153 -17.31 13.25 -7.44
CA ASP A 153 -17.28 12.12 -8.37
C ASP A 153 -18.58 11.32 -8.20
N GLU A 154 -19.31 11.13 -9.29
CA GLU A 154 -20.50 10.28 -9.37
C GLU A 154 -20.08 8.80 -9.26
N GLY A 155 -19.92 8.28 -8.04
CA GLY A 155 -19.79 6.84 -7.84
C GLY A 155 -19.12 6.38 -6.54
N ARG A 156 -18.16 7.14 -5.99
CA ARG A 156 -17.54 6.86 -4.68
C ARG A 156 -17.19 8.15 -3.96
N ARG A 157 -18.06 8.57 -3.06
CA ARG A 157 -17.81 9.76 -2.26
C ARG A 157 -16.83 9.41 -1.15
N VAL A 158 -15.67 10.06 -1.16
CA VAL A 158 -14.87 10.25 0.05
C VAL A 158 -15.23 11.61 0.66
N GLU A 159 -15.01 11.77 1.96
CA GLU A 159 -15.15 13.06 2.60
C GLU A 159 -14.22 14.09 1.93
N PRO A 160 -14.64 15.37 1.82
CA PRO A 160 -13.83 16.40 1.18
C PRO A 160 -12.47 16.63 1.85
N GLU A 161 -12.41 16.46 3.18
CA GLU A 161 -11.20 16.74 3.95
C GLU A 161 -10.40 15.49 4.29
N TYR A 162 -9.13 15.49 3.91
CA TYR A 162 -8.19 14.41 4.15
C TYR A 162 -6.82 14.93 4.59
N TRP A 163 -6.03 14.03 5.18
CA TRP A 163 -4.61 14.25 5.43
C TRP A 163 -3.76 13.56 4.37
N ARG A 164 -2.69 14.24 3.95
CA ARG A 164 -1.68 13.73 3.04
C ARG A 164 -0.29 13.94 3.65
N ALA A 165 0.59 12.98 3.46
CA ALA A 165 1.98 13.03 3.85
C ALA A 165 2.85 12.83 2.62
N ILE A 166 3.96 13.56 2.56
CA ILE A 166 4.92 13.53 1.47
C ILE A 166 6.31 13.41 2.08
N PHE A 167 7.06 12.40 1.67
CA PHE A 167 8.39 12.10 2.20
C PHE A 167 9.18 11.27 1.20
N ALA A 168 10.49 11.17 1.40
CA ALA A 168 11.34 10.26 0.63
C ALA A 168 11.65 8.99 1.42
N LEU A 169 11.66 7.85 0.74
CA LEU A 169 11.99 6.55 1.32
C LEU A 169 12.70 5.69 0.27
N ARG A 170 13.95 5.31 0.54
CA ARG A 170 14.79 4.47 -0.35
C ARG A 170 14.82 4.97 -1.81
N GLY A 171 15.06 6.27 -1.99
CA GLY A 171 15.13 6.91 -3.31
C GLY A 171 13.78 7.05 -4.03
N GLN A 172 12.67 6.84 -3.32
CA GLN A 172 11.31 7.02 -3.84
C GLN A 172 10.61 8.18 -3.15
N ILE A 173 9.87 8.98 -3.91
CA ILE A 173 8.94 9.98 -3.37
C ILE A 173 7.66 9.22 -3.01
N VAL A 174 7.32 9.21 -1.72
CA VAL A 174 6.13 8.56 -1.20
C VAL A 174 5.10 9.61 -0.81
N THR A 175 3.90 9.48 -1.38
CA THR A 175 2.73 10.26 -0.97
C THR A 175 1.72 9.32 -0.34
N ALA A 176 1.46 9.46 0.96
CA ALA A 176 0.46 8.68 1.68
C ALA A 176 -0.74 9.55 2.05
N SER A 177 -1.98 9.05 1.97
CA SER A 177 -3.16 9.81 2.39
C SER A 177 -4.09 8.99 3.29
N ALA A 178 -4.79 9.65 4.20
CA ALA A 178 -5.84 9.08 5.03
C ALA A 178 -7.16 9.82 4.79
N LEU A 179 -8.13 9.09 4.23
CA LEU A 179 -9.46 9.55 3.86
C LEU A 179 -10.53 8.77 4.63
N SER A 180 -11.77 9.18 4.50
CA SER A 180 -12.96 8.49 5.02
C SER A 180 -14.08 8.60 3.99
N VAL A 181 -15.12 7.81 4.18
CA VAL A 181 -16.37 7.91 3.40
C VAL A 181 -17.39 8.72 4.20
N PRO A 182 -18.29 9.50 3.55
CA PRO A 182 -19.27 10.33 4.24
C PRO A 182 -20.17 9.57 5.23
N GLU A 183 -20.43 8.29 4.97
CA GLU A 183 -21.28 7.45 5.81
C GLU A 183 -20.59 7.07 7.13
N ARG A 184 -19.26 7.13 7.18
CA ARG A 184 -18.44 6.81 8.36
C ARG A 184 -17.29 7.81 8.50
N PRO A 185 -17.60 9.05 8.88
CA PRO A 185 -16.60 10.11 8.97
C PRO A 185 -15.57 9.76 10.04
N VAL A 186 -14.31 10.07 9.75
CA VAL A 186 -13.19 9.86 10.69
C VAL A 186 -12.70 11.23 11.15
N PRO A 187 -12.56 11.48 12.47
CA PRO A 187 -12.05 12.75 12.97
C PRO A 187 -10.69 13.09 12.36
N GLN A 188 -10.43 14.38 12.09
CA GLN A 188 -9.17 14.82 11.46
C GLN A 188 -7.93 14.42 12.28
N THR A 189 -8.03 14.46 13.61
CA THR A 189 -6.96 14.00 14.51
C THR A 189 -6.72 12.49 14.45
N ALA A 190 -7.77 11.70 14.18
CA ALA A 190 -7.65 10.27 13.96
C ALA A 190 -7.03 9.96 12.58
N LYS A 191 -7.47 10.65 11.51
CA LYS A 191 -6.85 10.55 10.17
C LYS A 191 -5.34 10.83 10.23
N ARG A 192 -4.95 11.90 10.93
CA ARG A 192 -3.55 12.28 11.16
C ARG A 192 -2.74 11.16 11.82
N ARG A 193 -3.27 10.57 12.90
CA ARG A 193 -2.60 9.49 13.65
C ARG A 193 -2.47 8.21 12.85
N ILE A 194 -3.53 7.81 12.14
CA ILE A 194 -3.50 6.62 11.27
C ILE A 194 -2.45 6.81 10.16
N LEU A 195 -2.33 8.03 9.63
CA LEU A 195 -1.32 8.36 8.63
C LEU A 195 0.11 8.27 9.20
N GLU A 196 0.33 8.73 10.42
CA GLU A 196 1.62 8.56 11.13
C GLU A 196 1.95 7.09 11.37
N GLU A 197 0.97 6.29 11.79
CA GLU A 197 1.13 4.84 11.96
C GLU A 197 1.47 4.16 10.62
N LEU A 198 0.82 4.55 9.53
CA LEU A 198 1.15 4.05 8.19
C LEU A 198 2.59 4.38 7.81
N ILE A 199 3.04 5.61 8.00
CA ILE A 199 4.42 6.01 7.71
C ILE A 199 5.41 5.21 8.55
N ALA A 200 5.15 5.02 9.85
CA ALA A 200 6.00 4.21 10.71
C ALA A 200 6.12 2.76 10.21
N ARG A 201 5.01 2.17 9.72
CA ARG A 201 5.02 0.82 9.12
C ARG A 201 5.78 0.77 7.80
N LEU A 202 5.66 1.80 6.98
CA LEU A 202 6.43 1.91 5.73
C LEU A 202 7.93 2.02 6.01
N VAL A 203 8.35 2.87 6.96
CA VAL A 203 9.76 2.99 7.34
C VAL A 203 10.29 1.67 7.92
N ALA A 204 9.54 1.04 8.84
CA ALA A 204 9.95 -0.22 9.45
C ALA A 204 10.07 -1.39 8.46
N ALA A 205 9.19 -1.43 7.44
CA ALA A 205 9.22 -2.46 6.39
C ALA A 205 10.35 -2.22 5.36
N ASN A 206 10.99 -1.05 5.38
CA ASN A 206 11.96 -0.62 4.39
C ASN A 206 13.22 -0.04 5.06
N PRO A 207 13.93 -0.82 5.89
CA PRO A 207 15.16 -0.34 6.51
C PRO A 207 16.17 0.07 5.43
N VAL A 208 16.89 1.16 5.69
CA VAL A 208 18.09 1.50 4.91
C VAL A 208 19.12 0.43 5.20
N ALA A 209 19.74 -0.14 4.15
CA ALA A 209 20.85 -1.05 4.35
C ALA A 209 21.92 -0.30 5.13
N LYS A 210 22.26 -0.81 6.32
CA LYS A 210 23.40 -0.29 7.07
C LYS A 210 24.62 -0.68 6.25
N ASP A 211 25.37 0.30 5.78
CA ASP A 211 26.62 0.04 5.06
C ASP A 211 27.52 -0.74 6.03
N ILE A 212 27.63 -2.05 5.84
CA ILE A 212 28.54 -2.88 6.62
C ILE A 212 29.88 -2.60 5.98
N GLY A 213 30.56 -1.58 6.53
CA GLY A 213 31.84 -1.11 6.03
C GLY A 213 32.74 -2.29 5.67
N SER A 214 33.34 -2.18 4.50
CA SER A 214 34.50 -2.93 4.05
C SER A 214 35.59 -2.88 5.12
N ALA A 215 35.47 -3.78 6.09
CA ALA A 215 36.54 -4.10 7.01
C ALA A 215 37.60 -4.84 6.19
N ASP A 216 38.67 -4.11 5.92
CA ASP A 216 40.06 -4.58 5.94
C ASP A 216 40.36 -5.78 5.02
N LEU A 217 40.65 -5.46 3.76
CA LEU A 217 41.58 -6.23 2.95
C LEU A 217 42.80 -5.36 2.70
N SER A 218 43.58 -5.11 3.75
CA SER A 218 44.99 -4.75 3.60
C SER A 218 45.75 -6.01 3.18
N PRO A 219 46.47 -6.02 2.05
CA PRO A 219 47.40 -7.10 1.74
C PRO A 219 48.64 -6.98 2.64
N GLU A 220 48.92 -8.00 3.44
CA GLU A 220 50.25 -8.19 4.05
C GLU A 220 51.28 -8.38 2.92
N GLU A 221 52.03 -7.31 2.61
CA GLU A 221 53.35 -7.45 1.99
C GLU A 221 54.30 -8.07 3.02
N SER A 222 54.43 -9.40 2.99
CA SER A 222 55.53 -10.10 3.67
C SER A 222 56.75 -10.12 2.76
N ASN A 223 57.65 -9.17 2.98
CA ASN A 223 59.02 -9.21 2.52
C ASN A 223 59.86 -9.98 3.57
N GLY A 224 60.42 -11.14 3.19
CA GLY A 224 61.29 -11.96 4.05
C GLY A 224 61.45 -13.39 3.58
#